data_AF-A0A2A4WQB0-F1
#
_entry.id   AF-A0A2A4WQB0-F1
#
_cell.length_a   1.000
_cell.length_b   1.000
_cell.length_c   1.000
_cell.angle_alpha   90.00
_cell.angle_beta   90.00
_cell.angle_gamma   90.00
#
_symmetry.space_group_name_H-M   'P 1'
#
loop_
_entity.id
_entity.type
_entity.pdbx_description
1 polymer ?
#
loop_
_entity_poly.entity_id
_entity_poly.type
_entity_poly.pdbx_seq_one_letter_code
_entity_poly.pdbx_strand_id
1 'polypeptide(L)'
;MDRAELELQLEVWKDLAISKQMLIGAAAEALKIKSDCSMDEIKEAFEKATKRATEADANITKAQEDAASAIAAMEIKVKESDIAHNKAMEASDKSHEERLVAEHRVNAGREANSDLLKKAKAEIADKDKALKQIKKILHDSPENVVKKLKNLKKEKMDEANLRKKAEEDARKQKKEKQKAEQDFKDLESSLEQSAKLVEQIRELKTFSEAQYDQLKELVKDKKTLEKTPVLDEDLLEAVESLSSKDDKKPDSGDKATKGIDSNNKESKNKDSKKSATKKKAVKRKPKKK
;
A
#
# COMPACT_ATOMS: atom_id res chain seq x y z
N MET A 1 -90.07 92.39 82.49
CA MET A 1 -88.98 91.40 82.51
C MET A 1 -89.11 90.66 83.82
N ASP A 2 -89.49 89.39 83.75
CA ASP A 2 -89.71 88.55 84.93
C ASP A 2 -88.34 88.07 85.47
N ARG A 3 -88.18 87.98 86.80
CA ARG A 3 -86.85 87.69 87.41
C ARG A 3 -86.30 86.32 86.99
N ALA A 4 -87.18 85.34 86.82
CA ALA A 4 -86.83 83.99 86.35
C ALA A 4 -86.33 83.99 84.89
N GLU A 5 -86.86 84.89 84.05
CA GLU A 5 -86.44 85.04 82.66
C GLU A 5 -85.02 85.65 82.57
N LEU A 6 -84.69 86.58 83.47
CA LEU A 6 -83.36 87.16 83.56
C LEU A 6 -82.31 86.14 84.03
N GLU A 7 -82.65 85.29 85.01
CA GLU A 7 -81.76 84.23 85.51
C GLU A 7 -81.49 83.17 84.43
N LEU A 8 -82.52 82.75 83.68
CA LEU A 8 -82.37 81.83 82.55
C LEU A 8 -81.51 82.44 81.44
N GLN A 9 -81.72 83.71 81.11
CA GLN A 9 -80.86 84.39 80.14
C GLN A 9 -79.40 84.38 80.60
N LEU A 10 -79.13 84.73 81.86
CA LEU A 10 -77.76 84.72 82.41
C LEU A 10 -77.09 83.34 82.34
N GLU A 11 -77.84 82.26 82.59
CA GLU A 11 -77.33 80.89 82.46
C GLU A 11 -76.98 80.55 81.01
N VAL A 12 -77.86 80.89 80.06
CA VAL A 12 -77.59 80.75 78.62
C VAL A 12 -76.37 81.56 78.19
N TRP A 13 -76.19 82.79 78.70
CA TRP A 13 -75.00 83.60 78.42
C TRP A 13 -73.73 82.99 79.01
N LYS A 14 -73.80 82.39 80.20
CA LYS A 14 -72.66 81.67 80.82
C LYS A 14 -72.28 80.43 80.02
N ASP A 15 -73.24 79.60 79.66
CA ASP A 15 -73.00 78.39 78.87
C ASP A 15 -72.47 78.74 77.48
N LEU A 16 -73.00 79.80 76.86
CA LEU A 16 -72.48 80.32 75.60
C LEU A 16 -71.04 80.83 75.74
N ALA A 17 -70.71 81.50 76.85
CA ALA A 17 -69.35 81.97 77.11
C ALA A 17 -68.37 80.82 77.34
N ILE A 18 -68.75 79.80 78.13
CA ILE A 18 -67.95 78.60 78.38
C ILE A 18 -67.72 77.83 77.06
N SER A 19 -68.79 77.62 76.27
CA SER A 19 -68.70 76.96 74.97
C SER A 19 -67.77 77.70 74.01
N LYS A 20 -67.84 79.04 73.96
CA LYS A 20 -66.91 79.87 73.18
C LYS A 20 -65.46 79.73 73.66
N GLN A 21 -65.21 79.75 74.97
CA GLN A 21 -63.87 79.58 75.54
C GLN A 21 -63.31 78.18 75.22
N MET A 22 -64.12 77.13 75.32
CA MET A 22 -63.74 75.78 74.92
C MET A 22 -63.41 75.69 73.43
N LEU A 23 -64.22 76.31 72.56
CA LEU A 23 -63.99 76.32 71.11
C LEU A 23 -62.69 77.05 70.77
N ILE A 24 -62.44 78.20 71.39
CA ILE A 24 -61.20 78.98 71.22
C ILE A 24 -60.00 78.17 71.71
N GLY A 25 -60.09 77.52 72.86
CA GLY A 25 -59.04 76.66 73.41
C GLY A 25 -58.70 75.49 72.49
N ALA A 26 -59.72 74.78 71.96
CA ALA A 26 -59.53 73.68 71.04
C ALA A 26 -58.91 74.13 69.70
N ALA A 27 -59.32 75.31 69.19
CA ALA A 27 -58.73 75.88 67.98
C ALA A 27 -57.26 76.29 68.19
N ALA A 28 -56.94 76.90 69.34
CA ALA A 28 -55.57 77.25 69.73
C ALA A 28 -54.69 76.00 69.85
N GLU A 29 -55.19 74.92 70.48
CA GLU A 29 -54.47 73.65 70.58
C GLU A 29 -54.22 73.00 69.21
N ALA A 30 -55.23 72.95 68.33
CA ALA A 30 -55.11 72.39 66.99
C ALA A 30 -54.09 73.16 66.11
N LEU A 31 -54.06 74.49 66.24
CA LEU A 31 -53.12 75.36 65.53
C LEU A 31 -51.77 75.51 66.26
N LYS A 32 -51.62 74.89 67.43
CA LYS A 32 -50.43 74.95 68.31
C LYS A 32 -50.03 76.38 68.70
N ILE A 33 -51.02 77.18 69.08
CA ILE A 33 -50.87 78.56 69.61
C ILE A 33 -51.23 78.56 71.11
N LYS A 34 -50.94 79.65 71.81
CA LYS A 34 -51.23 79.79 73.25
C LYS A 34 -52.74 79.84 73.52
N SER A 35 -53.18 79.44 74.70
CA SER A 35 -54.60 79.46 75.11
C SER A 35 -55.19 80.87 75.18
N ASP A 36 -54.35 81.87 75.44
CA ASP A 36 -54.75 83.25 75.70
C ASP A 36 -54.67 84.11 74.43
N CYS A 37 -55.05 83.52 73.30
CA CYS A 37 -54.95 84.17 72.00
C CYS A 37 -56.16 85.04 71.67
N SER A 38 -55.90 86.15 70.97
CA SER A 38 -56.97 86.97 70.42
C SER A 38 -57.65 86.27 69.23
N MET A 39 -58.88 86.67 68.92
CA MET A 39 -59.60 86.16 67.75
C MET A 39 -58.82 86.41 66.44
N ASP A 40 -58.05 87.50 66.37
CA ASP A 40 -57.26 87.84 65.18
C ASP A 40 -56.01 86.95 65.05
N GLU A 41 -55.37 86.56 66.15
CA GLU A 41 -54.27 85.58 66.15
C GLU A 41 -54.73 84.19 65.69
N ILE A 42 -55.93 83.77 66.09
CA ILE A 42 -56.52 82.49 65.66
C ILE A 42 -56.82 82.52 64.16
N LYS A 43 -57.38 83.62 63.64
CA LYS A 43 -57.63 83.79 62.21
C LYS A 43 -56.33 83.77 61.41
N GLU A 44 -55.30 84.52 61.83
CA GLU A 44 -54.01 84.57 61.14
C GLU A 44 -53.35 83.17 61.09
N ALA A 45 -53.38 82.44 62.20
CA ALA A 45 -52.81 81.10 62.25
C ALA A 45 -53.63 80.08 61.44
N PHE A 46 -54.96 80.21 61.40
CA PHE A 46 -55.80 79.41 60.52
C PHE A 46 -55.47 79.69 59.05
N GLU A 47 -55.40 80.96 58.64
CA GLU A 47 -54.99 81.32 57.28
C GLU A 47 -53.59 80.79 56.92
N LYS A 48 -52.66 80.85 57.87
CA LYS A 48 -51.30 80.31 57.70
C LYS A 48 -51.30 78.79 57.60
N ALA A 49 -52.11 78.09 58.39
CA ALA A 49 -52.28 76.64 58.32
C ALA A 49 -52.92 76.21 57.00
N THR A 50 -53.96 76.92 56.54
CA THR A 50 -54.60 76.68 55.24
C THR A 50 -53.61 76.92 54.10
N LYS A 51 -52.85 78.02 54.11
CA LYS A 51 -51.79 78.28 53.11
C LYS A 51 -50.77 77.16 53.07
N ARG A 52 -50.24 76.75 54.22
CA ARG A 52 -49.30 75.62 54.32
C ARG A 52 -49.88 74.31 53.82
N ALA A 53 -51.15 74.01 54.13
CA ALA A 53 -51.82 72.82 53.62
C ALA A 53 -51.92 72.87 52.09
N THR A 54 -52.36 74.00 51.52
CA THR A 54 -52.45 74.17 50.06
C THR A 54 -51.08 74.09 49.37
N GLU A 55 -50.04 74.65 49.99
CA GLU A 55 -48.65 74.56 49.50
C GLU A 55 -48.12 73.12 49.59
N ALA A 56 -48.43 72.40 50.66
CA ALA A 56 -48.07 70.99 50.83
C ALA A 56 -48.77 70.10 49.79
N ASP A 57 -50.07 70.29 49.58
CA ASP A 57 -50.85 69.56 48.57
C ASP A 57 -50.31 69.83 47.16
N ALA A 58 -49.97 71.08 46.85
CA ALA A 58 -49.34 71.46 45.58
C ALA A 58 -47.93 70.83 45.42
N ASN A 59 -47.16 70.71 46.50
CA ASN A 59 -45.85 70.06 46.47
C ASN A 59 -45.96 68.54 46.33
N ILE A 60 -46.95 67.91 46.98
CA ILE A 60 -47.21 66.47 46.86
C ILE A 60 -47.63 66.13 45.43
N THR A 61 -48.54 66.90 44.83
CA THR A 61 -48.95 66.69 43.43
C THR A 61 -47.79 66.85 42.47
N LYS A 62 -46.97 67.90 42.61
CA LYS A 62 -45.73 68.05 41.81
C LYS A 62 -44.77 66.87 42.00
N ALA A 63 -44.53 66.43 43.24
CA ALA A 63 -43.66 65.30 43.51
C ALA A 63 -44.20 63.98 42.92
N GLN A 64 -45.52 63.79 42.91
CA GLN A 64 -46.16 62.64 42.27
C GLN A 64 -46.01 62.67 40.75
N GLU A 65 -46.18 63.84 40.12
CA GLU A 65 -45.97 64.02 38.67
C GLU A 65 -44.51 63.78 38.28
N ASP A 66 -43.56 64.36 39.03
CA ASP A 66 -42.12 64.16 38.81
C ASP A 66 -41.71 62.69 38.99
N ALA A 67 -42.22 62.01 40.02
CA ALA A 67 -41.98 60.60 40.25
C ALA A 67 -42.55 59.73 39.13
N ALA A 68 -43.78 60.01 38.68
CA ALA A 68 -44.41 59.29 37.57
C ALA A 68 -43.60 59.46 36.27
N SER A 69 -43.15 60.68 35.98
CA SER A 69 -42.28 60.99 34.83
C SER A 69 -40.93 60.25 34.92
N ALA A 70 -40.31 60.22 36.11
CA ALA A 70 -39.05 59.51 36.33
C ALA A 70 -39.19 57.99 36.19
N ILE A 71 -40.29 57.40 36.68
CA ILE A 71 -40.60 55.97 36.51
C ILE A 71 -40.79 55.65 35.03
N ALA A 72 -41.59 56.44 34.31
CA ALA A 72 -41.80 56.24 32.87
C ALA A 72 -40.48 56.31 32.08
N ALA A 73 -39.61 57.28 32.41
CA ALA A 73 -38.29 57.39 31.79
C ALA A 73 -37.38 56.18 32.10
N MET A 74 -37.43 55.65 33.33
CA MET A 74 -36.68 54.44 33.70
C MET A 74 -37.21 53.20 33.00
N GLU A 75 -38.54 53.03 32.90
CA GLU A 75 -39.13 51.89 32.18
C GLU A 75 -38.73 51.86 30.70
N ILE A 76 -38.67 53.03 30.05
CA ILE A 76 -38.20 53.13 28.67
C ILE A 76 -36.73 52.68 28.57
N LYS A 77 -35.86 53.20 29.46
CA LYS A 77 -34.44 52.83 29.47
C LYS A 77 -34.22 51.34 29.75
N VAL A 78 -34.99 50.73 30.65
CA VAL A 78 -34.91 49.29 30.94
C VAL A 78 -35.30 48.49 29.70
N LYS A 79 -36.41 48.84 29.04
CA LYS A 79 -36.83 48.17 27.78
C LYS A 79 -35.77 48.29 26.68
N GLU A 80 -35.19 49.48 26.51
CA GLU A 80 -34.11 49.69 25.54
C GLU A 80 -32.87 48.86 25.89
N SER A 81 -32.51 48.81 27.18
CA SER A 81 -31.39 47.99 27.68
C SER A 81 -31.63 46.50 27.45
N ASP A 82 -32.84 45.99 27.71
CA ASP A 82 -33.17 44.58 27.50
C ASP A 82 -33.12 44.19 26.02
N ILE A 83 -33.61 45.06 25.14
CA ILE A 83 -33.50 44.88 23.68
C ILE A 83 -32.02 44.85 23.26
N ALA A 84 -31.21 45.78 23.77
CA ALA A 84 -29.78 45.84 23.47
C ALA A 84 -29.04 44.59 23.99
N HIS A 85 -29.36 44.14 25.20
CA HIS A 85 -28.79 42.95 25.81
C HIS A 85 -29.13 41.70 25.00
N ASN A 86 -30.40 41.51 24.61
CA ASN A 86 -30.81 40.37 23.80
C ASN A 86 -30.12 40.36 22.44
N LYS A 87 -30.00 41.52 21.77
CA LYS A 87 -29.25 41.64 20.51
C LYS A 87 -27.76 41.30 20.69
N ALA A 88 -27.15 41.75 21.78
CA ALA A 88 -25.75 41.42 22.08
C ALA A 88 -25.55 39.93 22.36
N MET A 89 -26.49 39.30 23.07
CA MET A 89 -26.48 37.85 23.33
C MET A 89 -26.59 37.05 22.03
N GLU A 90 -27.57 37.38 21.17
CA GLU A 90 -27.71 36.72 19.86
C GLU A 90 -26.49 36.90 18.96
N ALA A 91 -25.86 38.08 18.97
CA ALA A 91 -24.64 38.33 18.22
C ALA A 91 -23.45 37.52 18.77
N SER A 92 -23.35 37.40 20.10
CA SER A 92 -22.35 36.58 20.76
C SER A 92 -22.52 35.09 20.43
N ASP A 93 -23.74 34.57 20.47
CA ASP A 93 -24.03 33.17 20.16
C ASP A 93 -23.70 32.85 18.70
N LYS A 94 -24.11 33.71 17.76
CA LYS A 94 -23.75 33.58 16.34
C LYS A 94 -22.24 33.60 16.13
N SER A 95 -21.53 34.53 16.76
CA SER A 95 -20.07 34.60 16.68
C SER A 95 -19.39 33.36 17.25
N HIS A 96 -19.95 32.80 18.34
CA HIS A 96 -19.45 31.58 18.94
C HIS A 96 -19.62 30.38 18.01
N GLU A 97 -20.79 30.21 17.40
CA GLU A 97 -21.07 29.16 16.42
C GLU A 97 -20.16 29.27 15.19
N GLU A 98 -20.01 30.47 14.62
CA GLU A 98 -19.11 30.73 13.50
C GLU A 98 -17.66 30.39 13.85
N ARG A 99 -17.22 30.72 15.08
CA ARG A 99 -15.88 30.37 15.56
C ARG A 99 -15.70 28.86 15.66
N LEU A 100 -16.67 28.13 16.19
CA LEU A 100 -16.62 26.66 16.27
C LEU A 100 -16.55 26.03 14.87
N VAL A 101 -17.37 26.51 13.93
CA VAL A 101 -17.34 26.04 12.54
C VAL A 101 -15.99 26.31 11.89
N ALA A 102 -15.43 27.51 12.08
CA ALA A 102 -14.11 27.86 11.55
C ALA A 102 -13.01 27.00 12.18
N GLU A 103 -13.06 26.74 13.49
CA GLU A 103 -12.09 25.90 14.19
C GLU A 103 -12.15 24.44 13.70
N HIS A 104 -13.35 23.88 13.56
CA HIS A 104 -13.54 22.55 12.97
C HIS A 104 -12.98 22.47 11.55
N ARG A 105 -13.23 23.48 10.71
CA ARG A 105 -12.70 23.55 9.35
C ARG A 105 -11.17 23.62 9.33
N VAL A 106 -10.57 24.42 10.21
CA VAL A 106 -9.10 24.52 10.32
C VAL A 106 -8.51 23.20 10.79
N ASN A 107 -9.10 22.54 11.78
CA ASN A 107 -8.62 21.27 12.30
C ASN A 107 -8.71 20.15 11.25
N ALA A 108 -9.86 20.04 10.57
CA ALA A 108 -10.02 19.10 9.46
C ALA A 108 -9.01 19.38 8.32
N GLY A 109 -8.80 20.65 7.98
CA GLY A 109 -7.82 21.06 6.97
C GLY A 109 -6.38 20.72 7.37
N ARG A 110 -6.01 20.89 8.65
CA ARG A 110 -4.69 20.52 9.18
C ARG A 110 -4.47 19.02 9.12
N GLU A 111 -5.45 18.23 9.52
CA GLU A 111 -5.37 16.76 9.49
C GLU A 111 -5.21 16.25 8.05
N ALA A 112 -6.08 16.70 7.14
CA ALA A 112 -6.02 16.35 5.72
C ALA A 112 -4.68 16.74 5.09
N ASN A 113 -4.18 17.96 5.37
CA ASN A 113 -2.87 18.39 4.88
C ASN A 113 -1.73 17.55 5.47
N SER A 114 -1.81 17.17 6.74
CA SER A 114 -0.80 16.30 7.36
C SER A 114 -0.73 14.93 6.70
N ASP A 115 -1.87 14.36 6.32
CA ASP A 115 -1.94 13.05 5.68
C ASP A 115 -1.49 13.11 4.22
N LEU A 116 -1.82 14.19 3.50
CA LEU A 116 -1.27 14.45 2.17
C LEU A 116 0.25 14.60 2.21
N LEU A 117 0.80 15.32 3.20
CA LEU A 117 2.25 15.45 3.39
C LEU A 117 2.91 14.11 3.72
N LYS A 118 2.30 13.26 4.55
CA LYS A 118 2.81 11.90 4.83
C LYS A 118 2.84 11.05 3.56
N LYS A 119 1.77 11.07 2.77
CA LYS A 119 1.69 10.34 1.49
C LYS A 119 2.74 10.84 0.49
N ALA A 120 2.85 12.16 0.32
CA ALA A 120 3.85 12.77 -0.56
C ALA A 120 5.29 12.40 -0.13
N LYS A 121 5.58 12.41 1.18
CA LYS A 121 6.88 11.95 1.70
C LYS A 121 7.14 10.47 1.43
N ALA A 122 6.12 9.61 1.56
CA ALA A 122 6.25 8.19 1.24
C ALA A 122 6.54 7.97 -0.26
N GLU A 123 5.81 8.67 -1.14
CA GLU A 123 6.06 8.62 -2.58
C GLU A 123 7.46 9.12 -2.97
N ILE A 124 7.94 10.19 -2.33
CA ILE A 124 9.31 10.69 -2.53
C ILE A 124 10.33 9.62 -2.10
N ALA A 125 10.14 9.01 -0.93
CA ALA A 125 11.04 7.96 -0.44
C ALA A 125 11.07 6.74 -1.37
N ASP A 126 9.92 6.36 -1.94
CA ASP A 126 9.86 5.24 -2.90
C ASP A 126 10.45 5.60 -4.26
N LYS A 127 10.24 6.84 -4.74
CA LYS A 127 10.93 7.36 -5.94
C LYS A 127 12.44 7.41 -5.74
N ASP A 128 12.93 7.81 -4.57
CA ASP A 128 14.37 7.80 -4.26
C ASP A 128 14.96 6.38 -4.23
N LYS A 129 14.22 5.40 -3.69
CA LYS A 129 14.63 3.98 -3.77
C LYS A 129 14.65 3.50 -5.22
N ALA A 130 13.62 3.83 -6.00
CA ALA A 130 13.55 3.49 -7.42
C ALA A 130 14.70 4.12 -8.20
N LEU A 131 15.01 5.40 -7.96
CA LEU A 131 16.15 6.08 -8.57
C LEU A 131 17.49 5.44 -8.17
N LYS A 132 17.65 5.02 -6.91
CA LYS A 132 18.86 4.27 -6.49
C LYS A 132 18.95 2.91 -7.17
N GLN A 133 17.84 2.20 -7.35
CA GLN A 133 17.80 0.93 -8.07
C GLN A 133 18.07 1.13 -9.56
N ILE A 134 17.43 2.11 -10.21
CA ILE A 134 17.71 2.51 -11.59
C ILE A 134 19.17 2.87 -11.71
N LYS A 135 19.72 3.70 -10.82
CA LYS A 135 21.14 4.04 -10.80
C LYS A 135 22.00 2.78 -10.66
N LYS A 136 21.64 1.81 -9.82
CA LYS A 136 22.36 0.53 -9.69
C LYS A 136 22.28 -0.35 -10.95
N ILE A 137 21.12 -0.39 -11.62
CA ILE A 137 20.89 -1.18 -12.83
C ILE A 137 21.56 -0.53 -14.04
N LEU A 138 21.40 0.79 -14.19
CA LEU A 138 21.98 1.60 -15.25
C LEU A 138 23.51 1.71 -15.08
N HIS A 139 24.00 1.61 -13.85
CA HIS A 139 25.41 1.37 -13.56
C HIS A 139 25.79 -0.08 -13.84
N ASP A 140 25.62 -0.52 -15.09
CA ASP A 140 26.70 -1.28 -15.71
C ASP A 140 27.92 -0.36 -15.60
N SER A 141 28.72 -0.53 -14.54
CA SER A 141 29.95 0.24 -14.33
C SER A 141 30.74 0.24 -15.65
N PRO A 142 31.49 1.30 -16.00
CA PRO A 142 32.50 1.19 -17.05
C PRO A 142 33.32 -0.11 -16.91
N GLU A 143 33.58 -0.55 -15.67
CA GLU A 143 34.21 -1.85 -15.39
C GLU A 143 33.38 -3.07 -15.78
N ASN A 144 32.06 -3.05 -15.60
CA ASN A 144 31.17 -4.17 -15.93
C ASN A 144 30.98 -4.28 -17.45
N VAL A 145 30.87 -3.14 -18.14
CA VAL A 145 30.90 -3.08 -19.62
C VAL A 145 32.25 -3.58 -20.15
N VAL A 146 33.37 -3.12 -19.57
CA VAL A 146 34.71 -3.59 -19.94
C VAL A 146 34.87 -5.08 -19.65
N LYS A 147 34.32 -5.60 -18.55
CA LYS A 147 34.36 -7.03 -18.22
C LYS A 147 33.55 -7.86 -19.23
N LYS A 148 32.34 -7.41 -19.58
CA LYS A 148 31.52 -8.02 -20.65
C LYS A 148 32.27 -8.00 -22.00
N LEU A 149 32.88 -6.88 -22.37
CA LEU A 149 33.69 -6.77 -23.60
C LEU A 149 34.91 -7.71 -23.58
N LYS A 150 35.61 -7.84 -22.45
CA LYS A 150 36.73 -8.78 -22.30
C LYS A 150 36.28 -10.23 -22.44
N ASN A 151 35.16 -10.60 -21.81
CA ASN A 151 34.59 -11.94 -21.94
C ASN A 151 34.20 -12.24 -23.38
N LEU A 152 33.49 -11.32 -24.04
CA LEU A 152 33.07 -11.46 -25.43
C LEU A 152 34.27 -11.56 -26.39
N LYS A 153 35.34 -10.81 -26.12
CA LYS A 153 36.61 -10.92 -26.87
C LYS A 153 37.27 -12.28 -26.66
N LYS A 154 37.25 -12.81 -25.42
CA LYS A 154 37.80 -14.14 -25.11
C LYS A 154 37.00 -15.23 -25.81
N GLU A 155 35.67 -15.20 -25.72
CA GLU A 155 34.79 -16.16 -26.39
C GLU A 155 35.01 -16.17 -27.90
N LYS A 156 35.16 -15.01 -28.54
CA LYS A 156 35.49 -14.94 -29.98
C LYS A 156 36.85 -15.55 -30.33
N MET A 157 37.85 -15.38 -29.47
CA MET A 157 39.18 -15.98 -29.68
C MET A 157 39.12 -17.50 -29.50
N ASP A 158 38.41 -17.97 -28.46
CA ASP A 158 38.24 -19.39 -28.18
C ASP A 158 37.45 -20.08 -29.30
N GLU A 159 36.39 -19.44 -29.82
CA GLU A 159 35.63 -19.92 -30.98
C GLU A 159 36.50 -19.97 -32.26
N ALA A 160 37.29 -18.93 -32.53
CA ALA A 160 38.19 -18.93 -33.68
C ALA A 160 39.25 -20.05 -33.59
N ASN A 161 39.78 -20.31 -32.38
CA ASN A 161 40.72 -21.40 -32.15
C ASN A 161 40.07 -22.77 -32.31
N LEU A 162 38.82 -22.94 -31.84
CA LEU A 162 38.06 -24.17 -32.04
C LEU A 162 37.76 -24.42 -33.51
N ARG A 163 37.42 -23.38 -34.29
CA ARG A 163 37.24 -23.51 -35.74
C ARG A 163 38.53 -23.95 -36.43
N LYS A 164 39.67 -23.34 -36.08
CA LYS A 164 40.98 -23.76 -36.63
C LYS A 164 41.30 -25.23 -36.32
N LYS A 165 41.10 -25.67 -35.07
CA LYS A 165 41.30 -27.07 -34.68
C LYS A 165 40.38 -28.01 -35.45
N ALA A 166 39.09 -27.66 -35.58
CA ALA A 166 38.14 -28.45 -36.35
C ALA A 166 38.54 -28.54 -37.84
N GLU A 167 39.05 -27.45 -38.42
CA GLU A 167 39.56 -27.45 -39.80
C GLU A 167 40.83 -28.31 -39.96
N GLU A 168 41.74 -28.28 -38.99
CA GLU A 168 42.94 -29.13 -38.97
C GLU A 168 42.57 -30.60 -38.85
N ASP A 169 41.66 -30.94 -37.94
CA ASP A 169 41.16 -32.31 -37.75
C ASP A 169 40.45 -32.82 -39.01
N ALA A 170 39.61 -32.00 -39.65
CA ALA A 170 38.96 -32.35 -40.91
C ALA A 170 39.98 -32.61 -42.04
N ARG A 171 41.04 -31.80 -42.13
CA ARG A 171 42.13 -32.01 -43.10
C ARG A 171 42.89 -33.29 -42.82
N LYS A 172 43.17 -33.58 -41.54
CA LYS A 172 43.84 -34.82 -41.12
C LYS A 172 43.01 -36.04 -41.45
N GLN A 173 41.72 -36.04 -41.10
CA GLN A 173 40.79 -37.11 -41.44
C GLN A 173 40.69 -37.34 -42.96
N LYS A 174 40.71 -36.28 -43.77
CA LYS A 174 40.71 -36.42 -45.23
C LYS A 174 41.97 -37.12 -45.74
N LYS A 175 43.15 -36.79 -45.19
CA LYS A 175 44.41 -37.47 -45.55
C LYS A 175 44.44 -38.92 -45.08
N GLU A 176 43.98 -39.19 -43.86
CA GLU A 176 43.89 -40.55 -43.31
C GLU A 176 42.90 -41.39 -44.10
N LYS A 177 41.75 -40.83 -44.48
CA LYS A 177 40.77 -41.48 -45.36
C LYS A 177 41.38 -41.82 -46.72
N GLN A 178 42.06 -40.87 -47.36
CA GLN A 178 42.74 -41.11 -48.64
C GLN A 178 43.81 -42.21 -48.52
N LYS A 179 44.56 -42.23 -47.42
CA LYS A 179 45.55 -43.28 -47.15
C LYS A 179 44.88 -44.64 -46.95
N ALA A 180 43.84 -44.71 -46.12
CA ALA A 180 43.10 -45.95 -45.89
C ALA A 180 42.43 -46.48 -47.16
N GLU A 181 41.89 -45.60 -48.02
CA GLU A 181 41.36 -45.97 -49.33
C GLU A 181 42.45 -46.51 -50.27
N GLN A 182 43.68 -45.99 -50.20
CA GLN A 182 44.81 -46.51 -50.97
C GLN A 182 45.26 -47.88 -50.43
N ASP A 183 45.45 -48.00 -49.11
CA ASP A 183 45.84 -49.25 -48.45
C ASP A 183 44.80 -50.36 -48.73
N PHE A 184 43.51 -50.02 -48.78
CA PHE A 184 42.45 -50.95 -49.15
C PHE A 184 42.56 -51.44 -50.59
N LYS A 185 42.84 -50.55 -51.56
CA LYS A 185 43.06 -50.94 -52.96
C LYS A 185 44.29 -51.82 -53.13
N ASP A 186 45.36 -51.53 -52.40
CA ASP A 186 46.59 -52.32 -52.44
C ASP A 186 46.35 -53.73 -51.86
N LEU A 187 45.61 -53.83 -50.75
CA LEU A 187 45.16 -55.10 -50.16
C LEU A 187 44.27 -55.89 -51.12
N GLU A 188 43.31 -55.23 -51.77
CA GLU A 188 42.41 -55.83 -52.76
C GLU A 188 43.21 -56.40 -53.95
N SER A 189 44.21 -55.67 -54.44
CA SER A 189 45.11 -56.17 -55.48
C SER A 189 45.94 -57.37 -55.03
N SER A 190 46.47 -57.34 -53.79
CA SER A 190 47.19 -58.47 -53.21
C SER A 190 46.30 -59.70 -53.03
N LEU A 191 45.03 -59.48 -52.70
CA LEU A 191 44.03 -60.53 -52.55
C LEU A 191 43.73 -61.20 -53.90
N GLU A 192 43.53 -60.41 -54.96
CA GLU A 192 43.37 -60.92 -56.33
C GLU A 192 44.60 -61.69 -56.81
N GLN A 193 45.81 -61.25 -56.47
CA GLN A 193 47.05 -61.99 -56.75
C GLN A 193 47.12 -63.30 -55.96
N SER A 194 46.71 -63.29 -54.68
CA SER A 194 46.69 -64.50 -53.86
C SER A 194 45.72 -65.55 -54.38
N ALA A 195 44.54 -65.14 -54.89
CA ALA A 195 43.60 -66.06 -55.52
C ALA A 195 44.17 -66.72 -56.78
N LYS A 196 44.87 -65.96 -57.63
CA LYS A 196 45.58 -66.52 -58.79
C LYS A 196 46.68 -67.50 -58.38
N LEU A 197 47.40 -67.21 -57.30
CA LEU A 197 48.40 -68.14 -56.75
C LEU A 197 47.76 -69.43 -56.24
N VAL A 198 46.57 -69.35 -55.62
CA VAL A 198 45.80 -70.54 -55.21
C VAL A 198 45.46 -71.42 -56.42
N GLU A 199 44.98 -70.82 -57.52
CA GLU A 199 44.75 -71.54 -58.78
C GLU A 199 46.02 -72.22 -59.29
N GLN A 200 47.14 -71.49 -59.36
CA GLN A 200 48.44 -72.03 -59.78
C GLN A 200 48.95 -73.16 -58.88
N ILE A 201 48.72 -73.08 -57.57
CA ILE A 201 49.09 -74.15 -56.62
C ILE A 201 48.26 -75.40 -56.88
N ARG A 202 46.94 -75.27 -57.16
CA ARG A 202 46.09 -76.40 -57.53
C ARG A 202 46.53 -77.02 -58.86
N GLU A 203 46.83 -76.21 -59.87
CA GLU A 203 47.38 -76.68 -61.15
C GLU A 203 48.70 -77.42 -60.96
N LEU A 204 49.64 -76.85 -60.19
CA LEU A 204 50.94 -77.48 -59.92
C LEU A 204 50.78 -78.81 -59.17
N LYS A 205 49.83 -78.91 -58.24
CA LYS A 205 49.51 -80.16 -57.54
C LYS A 205 49.03 -81.22 -58.53
N THR A 206 48.07 -80.89 -59.40
CA THR A 206 47.57 -81.84 -60.41
C THR A 206 48.67 -82.27 -61.39
N PHE A 207 49.56 -81.36 -61.80
CA PHE A 207 50.73 -81.70 -62.60
C PHE A 207 51.70 -82.63 -61.85
N SER A 208 51.97 -82.34 -60.58
CA SER A 208 52.87 -83.14 -59.74
C SER A 208 52.31 -84.53 -59.46
N GLU A 209 50.99 -84.67 -59.27
CA GLU A 209 50.29 -85.94 -59.15
C GLU A 209 50.35 -86.74 -60.45
N ALA A 210 50.16 -86.10 -61.61
CA ALA A 210 50.31 -86.76 -62.92
C ALA A 210 51.75 -87.26 -63.16
N GLN A 211 52.76 -86.47 -62.77
CA GLN A 211 54.17 -86.89 -62.83
C GLN A 211 54.47 -88.01 -61.83
N TYR A 212 53.93 -87.94 -60.61
CA TYR A 212 54.04 -89.00 -59.62
C TYR A 212 53.47 -90.32 -60.14
N ASP A 213 52.31 -90.28 -60.80
CA ASP A 213 51.70 -91.48 -61.41
C ASP A 213 52.55 -92.03 -62.57
N GLN A 214 53.14 -91.17 -63.41
CA GLN A 214 54.10 -91.60 -64.45
C GLN A 214 55.37 -92.24 -63.85
N LEU A 215 55.93 -91.66 -62.78
CA LEU A 215 57.13 -92.17 -62.10
C LEU A 215 56.86 -93.49 -61.35
N LYS A 216 55.66 -93.65 -60.79
CA LYS A 216 55.21 -94.86 -60.10
C LYS A 216 55.15 -96.09 -61.01
N GLU A 217 54.99 -95.91 -62.32
CA GLU A 217 55.05 -96.98 -63.33
C GLU A 217 56.48 -97.37 -63.71
N LEU A 218 57.43 -96.44 -63.61
CA LEU A 218 58.82 -96.60 -64.06
C LEU A 218 59.80 -97.02 -62.96
N VAL A 219 59.45 -96.82 -61.68
CA VAL A 219 60.33 -97.13 -60.55
C VAL A 219 60.08 -98.55 -60.00
N LYS A 220 61.16 -99.35 -59.92
CA LYS A 220 61.12 -100.76 -59.47
C LYS A 220 60.84 -100.94 -57.97
N ASP A 221 60.97 -99.88 -57.17
CA ASP A 221 60.78 -99.93 -55.71
C ASP A 221 59.83 -98.81 -55.24
N LYS A 222 58.55 -99.13 -55.07
CA LYS A 222 57.47 -98.15 -54.80
C LYS A 222 57.55 -97.44 -53.45
N LYS A 223 58.47 -97.84 -52.56
CA LYS A 223 58.59 -97.32 -51.18
C LYS A 223 59.53 -96.12 -51.05
N THR A 224 60.31 -95.79 -52.08
CA THR A 224 61.18 -94.60 -52.12
C THR A 224 60.52 -93.39 -52.78
N LEU A 225 59.32 -93.54 -53.36
CA LEU A 225 58.52 -92.43 -53.86
C LEU A 225 57.75 -91.78 -52.70
N GLU A 226 58.15 -90.57 -52.31
CA GLU A 226 57.38 -89.74 -51.36
C GLU A 226 56.11 -89.22 -52.03
N LYS A 227 54.96 -89.38 -51.35
CA LYS A 227 53.67 -88.90 -51.86
C LYS A 227 53.64 -87.38 -51.89
N THR A 228 52.95 -86.82 -52.89
CA THR A 228 52.66 -85.39 -52.97
C THR A 228 51.98 -84.91 -51.67
N PRO A 229 52.41 -83.79 -51.05
CA PRO A 229 51.79 -83.25 -49.83
C PRO A 229 50.30 -82.94 -50.01
N VAL A 230 49.50 -83.19 -48.96
CA VAL A 230 48.07 -82.88 -48.94
C VAL A 230 47.88 -81.38 -48.83
N LEU A 231 47.09 -80.79 -49.74
CA LEU A 231 46.68 -79.38 -49.65
C LEU A 231 45.56 -79.22 -48.61
N ASP A 232 45.62 -78.12 -47.86
CA ASP A 232 44.55 -77.67 -46.97
C ASP A 232 43.52 -76.90 -47.80
N GLU A 233 42.51 -77.60 -48.31
CA GLU A 233 41.50 -77.04 -49.21
C GLU A 233 40.60 -76.00 -48.50
N ASP A 234 40.40 -76.11 -47.18
CA ASP A 234 39.58 -75.17 -46.40
C ASP A 234 40.24 -73.78 -46.35
N LEU A 235 41.56 -73.73 -46.19
CA LEU A 235 42.32 -72.48 -46.24
C LEU A 235 42.35 -71.87 -47.64
N LEU A 236 42.47 -72.69 -48.68
CA LEU A 236 42.51 -72.22 -50.06
C LEU A 236 41.14 -71.67 -50.52
N GLU A 237 40.05 -72.32 -50.13
CA GLU A 237 38.68 -71.85 -50.39
C GLU A 237 38.36 -70.55 -49.61
N ALA A 238 38.91 -70.37 -48.40
CA ALA A 238 38.79 -69.13 -47.64
C ALA A 238 39.48 -67.93 -48.35
N VAL A 239 40.63 -68.13 -48.99
CA VAL A 239 41.34 -67.06 -49.73
C VAL A 239 40.59 -66.68 -51.01
N GLU A 240 40.03 -67.67 -51.72
CA GLU A 240 39.27 -67.47 -52.95
C GLU A 240 37.91 -66.82 -52.72
N SER A 241 37.22 -67.21 -51.63
CA SER A 241 35.96 -66.59 -51.22
C SER A 241 36.15 -65.15 -50.75
N LEU A 242 37.28 -64.81 -50.13
CA LEU A 242 37.62 -63.42 -49.79
C LEU A 242 37.94 -62.58 -51.03
N SER A 243 38.62 -63.16 -52.04
CA SER A 243 38.93 -62.48 -53.31
C SER A 243 37.72 -62.28 -54.21
N SER A 244 36.69 -63.11 -54.05
CA SER A 244 35.43 -62.96 -54.74
C SER A 244 34.68 -61.80 -54.09
N LYS A 245 34.66 -60.64 -54.76
CA LYS A 245 33.95 -59.43 -54.34
C LYS A 245 32.47 -59.70 -54.05
N ASP A 246 32.17 -60.13 -52.83
CA ASP A 246 30.82 -60.15 -52.31
C ASP A 246 30.50 -58.71 -51.89
N ASP A 247 29.94 -57.96 -52.85
CA ASP A 247 29.29 -56.65 -52.68
C ASP A 247 28.15 -56.77 -51.67
N LYS A 248 28.48 -56.88 -50.39
CA LYS A 248 27.55 -56.65 -49.29
C LYS A 248 27.86 -55.30 -48.66
N LYS A 249 27.30 -54.27 -49.29
CA LYS A 249 26.90 -53.03 -48.60
C LYS A 249 26.26 -53.40 -47.26
N PRO A 250 26.82 -52.98 -46.11
CA PRO A 250 26.06 -52.96 -44.88
C PRO A 250 25.11 -51.76 -44.95
N ASP A 251 23.84 -52.08 -45.15
CA ASP A 251 22.70 -51.25 -44.78
C ASP A 251 22.89 -50.75 -43.34
N SER A 252 23.10 -49.45 -43.18
CA SER A 252 23.05 -48.79 -41.88
C SER A 252 22.34 -47.45 -41.98
N GLY A 253 21.03 -47.52 -41.76
CA GLY A 253 20.39 -46.66 -40.76
C GLY A 253 20.05 -45.24 -41.20
N ASP A 254 19.17 -45.11 -42.18
CA ASP A 254 18.37 -43.90 -42.34
C ASP A 254 17.05 -44.06 -41.56
N LYS A 255 17.01 -43.54 -40.34
CA LYS A 255 15.76 -43.24 -39.62
C LYS A 255 15.82 -41.81 -39.11
N ALA A 256 15.67 -40.90 -40.06
CA ALA A 256 15.19 -39.56 -39.81
C ALA A 256 13.76 -39.60 -39.23
N THR A 257 13.55 -38.71 -38.24
CA THR A 257 12.30 -38.01 -37.93
C THR A 257 11.09 -38.83 -37.44
N LYS A 258 10.81 -38.75 -36.14
CA LYS A 258 9.44 -38.72 -35.62
C LYS A 258 9.17 -37.37 -34.98
N GLY A 259 8.26 -36.63 -35.61
CA GLY A 259 7.65 -35.42 -35.07
C GLY A 259 6.79 -35.71 -33.85
N ILE A 260 6.92 -34.81 -32.87
CA ILE A 260 5.89 -33.95 -32.27
C ILE A 260 4.41 -34.39 -32.42
N ASP A 261 3.70 -34.27 -31.28
CA ASP A 261 2.26 -34.36 -30.98
C ASP A 261 1.68 -35.78 -30.86
N SER A 262 0.94 -36.21 -29.82
CA SER A 262 -0.02 -35.50 -28.96
C SER A 262 -0.33 -36.32 -27.67
N ASN A 263 -0.75 -35.63 -26.61
CA ASN A 263 -1.77 -36.02 -25.61
C ASN A 263 -1.91 -37.48 -25.12
N ASN A 264 -1.72 -37.72 -23.82
CA ASN A 264 -2.73 -38.42 -23.00
C ASN A 264 -2.57 -38.18 -21.47
N LYS A 265 -3.46 -37.35 -20.93
CA LYS A 265 -4.36 -37.56 -19.77
C LYS A 265 -3.94 -38.42 -18.56
N GLU A 266 -4.16 -37.78 -17.40
CA GLU A 266 -4.63 -38.31 -16.10
C GLU A 266 -3.87 -39.46 -15.41
N SER A 267 -3.24 -39.13 -14.28
CA SER A 267 -3.46 -39.93 -13.06
C SER A 267 -3.48 -39.02 -11.83
N LYS A 268 -4.65 -39.01 -11.18
CA LYS A 268 -4.83 -38.57 -9.79
C LYS A 268 -4.07 -39.54 -8.90
N ASN A 269 -3.33 -39.04 -7.91
CA ASN A 269 -3.36 -39.68 -6.61
C ASN A 269 -3.23 -38.68 -5.46
N LYS A 270 -4.15 -38.83 -4.51
CA LYS A 270 -4.18 -38.16 -3.21
C LYS A 270 -3.08 -38.74 -2.33
N ASP A 271 -2.49 -37.95 -1.44
CA ASP A 271 -2.84 -37.90 -0.01
C ASP A 271 -1.71 -37.33 0.86
N SER A 272 -2.14 -36.56 1.87
CA SER A 272 -1.44 -36.29 3.13
C SER A 272 -0.25 -35.30 3.06
N LYS A 273 0.00 -34.37 3.98
CA LYS A 273 -0.26 -34.31 5.43
C LYS A 273 -0.38 -32.85 5.86
N LYS A 274 -1.29 -32.65 6.81
CA LYS A 274 -1.38 -31.53 7.75
C LYS A 274 -0.04 -31.23 8.42
N SER A 275 0.30 -29.96 8.61
CA SER A 275 0.84 -29.51 9.90
C SER A 275 0.46 -28.06 10.19
N ALA A 276 -0.07 -27.88 11.39
CA ALA A 276 -0.57 -26.65 11.99
C ALA A 276 0.54 -25.92 12.75
N THR A 277 0.44 -24.60 12.86
CA THR A 277 0.90 -23.72 13.98
C THR A 277 0.82 -22.26 13.50
N LYS A 278 0.45 -21.22 14.25
CA LYS A 278 0.08 -21.03 15.66
C LYS A 278 -0.62 -19.65 15.74
N LYS A 279 -1.83 -19.60 16.30
CA LYS A 279 -2.43 -18.35 16.80
C LYS A 279 -1.59 -17.88 18.00
N LYS A 280 -1.09 -16.64 18.00
CA LYS A 280 -0.46 -16.02 19.16
C LYS A 280 -1.43 -15.02 19.77
N ALA A 281 -2.08 -15.45 20.85
CA ALA A 281 -2.84 -14.59 21.76
C ALA A 281 -1.89 -13.69 22.55
N VAL A 282 -2.12 -12.38 22.56
CA VAL A 282 -1.43 -11.44 23.45
C VAL A 282 -2.30 -11.24 24.68
N LYS A 283 -1.75 -11.65 25.83
CA LYS A 283 -2.30 -11.54 27.18
C LYS A 283 -2.46 -10.08 27.60
N ARG A 284 -3.64 -9.77 28.14
CA ARG A 284 -3.91 -8.66 29.06
C ARG A 284 -2.99 -8.77 30.29
N LYS A 285 -2.37 -7.66 30.71
CA LYS A 285 -1.79 -7.51 32.05
C LYS A 285 -2.78 -6.83 33.00
N PRO A 286 -2.86 -7.23 34.28
CA PRO A 286 -3.72 -6.62 35.27
C PRO A 286 -3.03 -5.46 36.02
N LYS A 287 -3.89 -4.61 36.59
CA LYS A 287 -3.63 -3.49 37.49
C LYS A 287 -2.64 -3.81 38.63
N LYS A 288 -1.81 -2.83 38.99
CA LYS A 288 -1.27 -2.60 40.35
C LYS A 288 -1.69 -1.17 40.73
N LYS A 289 -2.57 -1.04 41.73
CA LYS A 289 -2.32 -0.56 43.09
C LYS A 289 -1.90 0.91 43.08
#